data_AF-A0A0R2EHY9-F1
#
_entry.id   AF-A0A0R2EHY9-F1
#
_cell.length_a   1.000
_cell.length_b   1.000
_cell.length_c   1.000
_cell.angle_alpha   90.00
_cell.angle_beta   90.00
_cell.angle_gamma   90.00
#
_symmetry.space_group_name_H-M   'P 1'
#
loop_
_entity.id
_entity.type
_entity.pdbx_description
1 polymer ?
#
loop_
_entity_poly.entity_id
_entity_poly.type
_entity_poly.pdbx_seq_one_letter_code
_entity_poly.pdbx_strand_id
1 'polypeptide(L)' 'MDNVLEPEVSQREMMKIIGLFRKNEFRGEYESFEHGKGGQDEYMVTLTDEKSDVKGLFKADLGTGSIEFQHVVMD' A
#
# COMPACT_ATOMS: atom_id res chain seq x y z
N MET A 1 -21.59 4.84 -18.90
CA MET A 1 -20.98 4.66 -17.57
C MET A 1 -19.52 4.41 -17.85
N ASP A 2 -18.73 5.48 -17.87
CA ASP A 2 -17.29 5.37 -18.10
C ASP A 2 -16.69 4.67 -16.87
N ASN A 3 -16.27 3.42 -17.04
CA ASN A 3 -15.38 2.77 -16.10
C ASN A 3 -14.06 3.55 -16.17
N VAL A 4 -13.92 4.57 -15.34
CA VAL A 4 -12.63 5.22 -15.12
C VAL A 4 -11.81 4.20 -14.34
N LEU A 5 -11.12 3.33 -15.06
CA LEU A 5 -10.04 2.52 -14.49
C LEU A 5 -9.03 3.52 -13.93
N GLU A 6 -8.90 3.57 -12.61
CA GLU A 6 -7.79 4.32 -12.02
C GLU A 6 -6.49 3.77 -12.61
N PRO A 7 -5.57 4.64 -13.05
CA PRO A 7 -4.33 4.18 -13.64
C PRO A 7 -3.58 3.26 -12.66
N GLU A 8 -2.94 2.22 -13.17
CA GLU A 8 -2.10 1.36 -12.34
C GLU A 8 -1.02 2.17 -11.63
N VAL A 9 -0.69 1.79 -10.39
CA VAL A 9 0.41 2.40 -9.64
C VAL A 9 1.71 2.18 -10.41
N SER A 10 2.44 3.25 -10.71
CA SER A 10 3.68 3.14 -11.47
C SER A 10 4.81 2.51 -10.65
N GLN A 11 5.81 1.95 -11.33
CA GLN A 11 7.01 1.39 -10.65
C GLN A 11 7.71 2.44 -9.75
N ARG A 12 7.71 3.71 -10.15
CA ARG A 12 8.30 4.78 -9.35
C ARG A 12 7.54 4.98 -8.04
N GLU A 13 6.21 4.91 -8.08
CA GLU A 13 5.36 5.01 -6.90
C GLU A 13 5.52 3.79 -6.00
N MET A 14 5.47 2.58 -6.57
CA MET A 14 5.75 1.34 -5.83
C MET A 14 7.07 1.42 -5.05
N MET A 15 8.15 1.90 -5.69
CA MET A 15 9.45 2.04 -5.02
C MET A 15 9.43 3.07 -3.88
N LYS A 16 8.67 4.17 -4.02
CA LYS A 16 8.49 5.14 -2.93
C LYS A 16 7.70 4.55 -1.77
N ILE A 17 6.61 3.83 -2.07
CA ILE A 17 5.75 3.16 -1.09
C ILE A 17 6.56 2.12 -0.31
N ILE A 18 7.26 1.22 -1.00
CA ILE A 18 8.13 0.22 -0.36
C ILE A 18 9.20 0.91 0.50
N GLY A 19 9.77 2.02 0.02
CA GLY A 19 10.70 2.82 0.79
C GLY A 19 10.10 3.39 2.08
N LEU A 20 8.85 3.84 2.06
CA LEU A 20 8.12 4.33 3.22
C LEU A 20 7.84 3.21 4.24
N PHE A 21 7.36 2.06 3.79
CA PHE A 21 7.08 0.90 4.65
C PHE A 21 8.35 0.39 5.33
N ARG A 22 9.44 0.22 4.58
CA ARG A 22 10.73 -0.23 5.13
C ARG A 22 11.31 0.72 6.17
N LYS A 23 11.13 2.04 6.00
CA LYS A 23 11.53 3.05 6.99
C LYS A 23 10.77 2.93 8.31
N ASN A 24 9.54 2.41 8.25
CA ASN A 24 8.68 2.15 9.41
C ASN A 24 8.73 0.68 9.84
N GLU A 25 9.77 -0.06 9.45
CA GLU A 25 10.03 -1.45 9.84
C GLU A 25 9.00 -2.48 9.36
N PHE A 26 8.08 -2.11 8.47
CA PHE A 26 7.21 -3.06 7.78
C PHE A 26 8.00 -3.79 6.69
N ARG A 27 8.15 -5.10 6.85
CA ARG A 27 8.93 -5.97 5.97
C ARG A 27 8.14 -7.24 5.64
N GLY A 28 8.28 -7.68 4.40
CA GLY A 28 7.54 -8.82 3.89
C GLY A 28 7.29 -8.74 2.40
N GLU A 29 6.31 -9.50 1.95
CA GLU A 29 5.92 -9.62 0.55
C GLU A 29 4.78 -8.65 0.23
N TYR A 30 5.01 -7.77 -0.75
CA TYR A 30 4.02 -6.80 -1.22
C TYR A 30 3.23 -7.43 -2.36
N GLU A 31 1.94 -7.67 -2.14
CA GLU A 31 1.07 -8.40 -3.07
C GLU A 31 0.34 -7.47 -4.04
N SER A 32 -0.16 -6.33 -3.54
CA SER A 32 -0.89 -5.36 -4.37
C SER A 32 -0.60 -3.92 -3.97
N PHE A 33 -0.70 -3.03 -4.97
CA PHE A 33 -0.63 -1.58 -4.84
C PHE A 33 -1.75 -0.96 -5.66
N GLU A 34 -2.60 -0.17 -5.02
CA GLU A 34 -3.72 0.51 -5.65
C GLU A 34 -3.72 1.99 -5.24
N HIS A 35 -4.26 2.88 -6.07
CA HIS A 35 -4.50 4.26 -5.66
C HIS A 35 -5.62 4.32 -4.61
N GLY A 36 -5.46 5.20 -3.64
CA GLY A 36 -6.46 5.50 -2.63
C GLY A 36 -7.47 6.52 -3.15
N LYS A 37 -8.66 6.53 -2.54
CA LYS A 37 -9.74 7.45 -2.94
C LYS A 37 -9.61 8.85 -2.33
N GLY A 38 -8.70 9.05 -1.38
CA GLY A 38 -8.56 10.29 -0.62
C GLY A 38 -7.64 11.36 -1.22
N GLY A 39 -6.88 11.08 -2.30
CA GLY A 39 -6.01 12.09 -2.91
C GLY A 39 -4.95 11.54 -3.86
N GLN A 40 -4.12 12.43 -4.41
CA GLN A 40 -3.10 12.11 -5.44
C GLN A 40 -1.90 11.30 -4.90
N ASP A 41 -1.70 11.23 -3.59
CA ASP A 41 -0.56 10.55 -2.94
C ASP A 41 -1.01 9.45 -1.97
N GLU A 42 -2.29 9.05 -2.04
CA GLU A 42 -2.86 8.01 -1.20
C GLU A 42 -2.84 6.67 -1.94
N TYR A 43 -2.48 5.60 -1.23
CA TYR A 43 -2.36 4.26 -1.78
C TYR A 43 -2.89 3.20 -0.83
N MET A 44 -3.44 2.13 -1.38
CA MET A 44 -3.77 0.90 -0.66
C MET A 44 -2.71 -0.14 -0.98
N VAL A 45 -2.18 -0.80 0.06
CA VAL A 45 -1.05 -1.73 -0.05
C VAL A 45 -1.38 -2.99 0.72
N THR A 46 -1.27 -4.14 0.05
CA THR A 46 -1.36 -5.44 0.70
C THR A 46 0.04 -5.95 0.97
N LEU A 47 0.33 -6.25 2.24
CA LEU A 47 1.63 -6.75 2.70
C LEU A 47 1.41 -7.99 3.56
N THR A 48 2.13 -9.07 3.25
CA THR A 48 2.28 -10.23 4.13
C THR A 48 3.54 -10.04 4.98
N ASP A 49 3.38 -9.92 6.29
CA ASP A 49 4.49 -9.69 7.22
C ASP A 49 5.45 -10.89 7.29
N GLU A 50 6.76 -10.64 7.20
CA GLU A 50 7.78 -11.70 7.11
C GLU A 50 7.93 -12.55 8.39
N LYS A 51 7.45 -12.08 9.55
CA LYS A 51 7.64 -12.76 10.84
C LYS A 51 6.43 -13.57 11.25
N SER A 52 5.25 -13.02 11.01
CA SER A 52 3.98 -13.58 11.44
C SER A 52 3.23 -14.30 10.34
N ASP A 53 3.62 -14.12 9.07
CA ASP A 53 2.91 -14.61 7.89
C ASP A 53 1.48 -14.07 7.80
N VAL A 54 1.19 -12.97 8.52
CA VAL A 54 -0.11 -12.31 8.53
C VAL A 54 -0.20 -11.32 7.38
N LYS A 55 -1.23 -11.49 6.55
CA LYS A 55 -1.57 -10.56 5.46
C LYS A 55 -2.38 -9.38 5.99
N GLY A 56 -1.90 -8.16 5.74
CA GLY A 56 -2.56 -6.93 6.16
C GLY A 56 -2.81 -5.98 4.98
N LEU A 57 -3.94 -5.28 5.04
CA LEU A 57 -4.22 -4.15 4.17
C LEU A 57 -3.85 -2.86 4.89
N PHE A 58 -3.09 -2.02 4.21
CA PHE A 58 -2.60 -0.75 4.71
C PHE A 58 -3.00 0.38 3.77
N LYS A 59 -3.28 1.53 4.37
CA LYS A 59 -3.39 2.79 3.67
C LYS A 59 -2.08 3.56 3.85
N ALA A 60 -1.51 4.08 2.79
CA ALA A 60 -0.28 4.84 2.83
C ALA A 60 -0.46 6.20 2.16
N ASP A 61 0.12 7.23 2.74
CA ASP A 61 0.12 8.58 2.17
C ASP A 61 1.57 9.03 1.98
N LEU A 62 1.99 9.19 0.72
CA LEU A 62 3.36 9.60 0.39
C LEU A 62 3.63 11.09 0.66
N GLY A 63 2.59 11.93 0.67
CA GLY A 63 2.70 13.37 0.91
C GLY A 63 2.98 13.68 2.38
N THR A 64 2.32 12.96 3.28
CA THR A 64 2.50 13.07 4.74
C THR A 64 3.49 12.05 5.30
N GLY A 65 3.77 10.97 4.57
CA GLY A 65 4.61 9.87 5.03
C GLY A 65 3.95 8.98 6.08
N SER A 66 2.61 8.89 6.09
CA SER A 66 1.87 8.07 7.04
C SER A 66 1.58 6.66 6.48
N ILE A 67 1.45 5.70 7.41
CA ILE A 67 0.97 4.34 7.14
C ILE A 67 -0.09 4.03 8.19
N GLU A 68 -1.27 3.65 7.74
CA GLU A 68 -2.42 3.33 8.58
C GLU A 68 -2.89 1.90 8.27
N PHE A 69 -2.80 1.03 9.27
CA PHE A 69 -3.37 -0.31 9.18
C PHE A 69 -4.90 -0.23 9.05
N GLN A 70 -5.46 -1.02 8.13
CA GLN A 70 -6.90 -1.07 7.89
C GLN A 70 -7.51 -2.32 8.54
N HIS A 71 -7.11 -3.50 8.07
CA HIS A 71 -7.55 -4.78 8.60
C HIS A 71 -6.64 -5.92 8.13
N VAL A 72 -6.74 -7.07 8.81
CA VAL A 72 -6.14 -8.33 8.36
C VAL A 72 -6.95 -8.83 7.17
N VAL A 73 -6.25 -9.27 6.12
CA VAL A 73 -6.86 -9.93 4.98
C VAL A 73 -6.91 -11.42 5.28
N MET A 74 -8.13 -11.98 5.32
CA MET A 74 -8.35 -13.43 5.42
C MET A 74 -8.67 -13.94 4.02
N ASP A 75 -7.99 -15.01 3.60
CA ASP A 75 -8.31 -15.75 2.37
C ASP A 75 -9.69 -16.43 2.45
#